data_AF-A0A1H3ZXB2-F1
#
_entry.id   AF-A0A1H3ZXB2-F1
#
_cell.length_a   1.000
_cell.length_b   1.000
_cell.length_c   1.000
_cell.angle_alpha   90.00
_cell.angle_beta   90.00
_cell.angle_gamma   90.00
#
_symmetry.space_group_name_H-M   'P 1'
#
loop_
_entity.id
_entity.type
_entity.pdbx_description
1 polymer ?
#
loop_
_entity_poly.entity_id
_entity_poly.type
_entity_poly.pdbx_seq_one_letter_code
_entity_poly.pdbx_strand_id
1 'polypeptide(L)'
;MNKWWGFLISLWLLSGCAPQYETRYEFTPPTSTGGLSCLNRCETQTRTCNLQCNLQYGQCSAKAEQQAKAELPAKLSEYDTRLAAWQREMERYQTDLRFYEMELRQRELRQRELQHDLRRLTCDRDGKESASCLHHHSLLNGMTLLNEPSRPDKLPAKPTLSSETARIRDLICSNECQCDAQYRQCYTSCGGAVKPYQFCVENCPK
;
A
#
# COMPACT_ATOMS: atom_id res chain seq x y z
N MET A 1 12.71 -8.90 -27.51
CA MET A 1 12.89 -7.52 -26.97
C MET A 1 11.77 -6.65 -27.52
N ASN A 2 10.64 -6.64 -26.82
CA ASN A 2 9.42 -5.97 -27.28
C ASN A 2 9.50 -4.50 -26.86
N LYS A 3 10.17 -3.68 -27.68
CA LYS A 3 10.32 -2.22 -27.51
C LYS A 3 8.98 -1.46 -27.47
N TRP A 4 7.87 -2.15 -27.69
CA TRP A 4 6.52 -1.60 -27.69
C TRP A 4 5.89 -1.48 -26.29
N TRP A 5 6.42 -2.19 -25.29
CA TRP A 5 5.93 -2.11 -23.89
C TRP A 5 6.36 -0.81 -23.17
N GLY A 6 7.44 -0.16 -23.61
CA GLY A 6 7.88 1.12 -23.04
C GLY A 6 6.91 2.27 -23.32
N PHE A 7 6.23 2.25 -24.48
CA PHE A 7 5.26 3.27 -24.85
C PHE A 7 3.94 3.15 -24.07
N LEU A 8 3.52 1.92 -23.74
CA LEU A 8 2.30 1.69 -22.96
C LEU A 8 2.46 2.11 -21.48
N ILE A 9 3.66 1.99 -20.90
CA ILE A 9 3.94 2.42 -19.52
C ILE A 9 4.06 3.95 -19.42
N SER A 10 4.62 4.60 -20.45
CA SER A 10 4.72 6.07 -20.50
C SER A 10 3.37 6.78 -20.61
N LEU A 11 2.33 6.12 -21.14
CA LEU A 11 1.01 6.72 -21.30
C LEU A 11 0.17 6.70 -20.01
N TRP A 12 0.51 5.85 -19.03
CA TRP A 12 -0.19 5.76 -17.75
C TRP A 12 0.22 6.83 -16.73
N LEU A 13 1.37 7.47 -16.91
CA LEU A 13 1.89 8.51 -16.01
C LEU A 13 1.28 9.91 -16.24
N LEU A 14 0.39 10.05 -17.23
CA LEU A 14 -0.28 11.31 -17.59
C LEU A 14 -1.71 11.44 -17.02
N SER A 15 -2.13 10.59 -16.09
CA SER A 15 -3.37 10.83 -15.32
C SER A 15 -3.14 11.98 -14.33
N GLY A 16 -3.28 13.22 -14.81
CA GLY A 16 -3.32 14.41 -13.97
C GLY A 16 -4.43 14.31 -12.92
N CYS A 17 -4.24 14.99 -11.79
CA CYS A 17 -5.23 15.11 -10.72
C CYS A 17 -6.58 15.61 -11.28
N ALA A 18 -7.55 14.71 -11.42
CA ALA A 18 -8.90 15.09 -11.82
C ALA A 18 -9.59 15.82 -10.65
N PRO A 19 -10.45 16.81 -10.94
CA PRO A 19 -11.30 17.43 -9.92
C PRO A 19 -12.21 16.38 -9.28
N GLN A 20 -12.29 16.39 -7.96
CA GLN A 20 -13.23 15.56 -7.21
C GLN A 20 -14.48 16.36 -6.87
N TYR A 21 -15.63 15.86 -7.31
CA TYR A 21 -16.94 16.47 -7.06
C TYR A 21 -17.76 15.61 -6.10
N GLU A 22 -18.46 16.26 -5.18
CA GLU A 22 -19.42 15.70 -4.25
C GLU A 22 -20.82 16.25 -4.54
N THR A 23 -21.84 15.40 -4.52
CA THR A 23 -23.23 15.84 -4.73
C THR A 23 -23.76 16.47 -3.45
N ARG A 24 -23.94 17.80 -3.46
CA ARG A 24 -24.57 18.59 -2.39
C ARG A 24 -26.02 18.88 -2.75
N TYR A 25 -26.80 19.27 -1.76
CA TYR A 25 -28.23 19.56 -1.91
C TYR A 25 -28.57 20.93 -1.36
N GLU A 26 -29.33 21.69 -2.14
CA GLU A 26 -29.93 22.97 -1.75
C GLU A 26 -31.41 22.76 -1.45
N PHE A 27 -31.91 23.39 -0.38
CA PHE A 27 -33.27 23.21 0.13
C PHE A 27 -34.03 24.53 0.08
N THR A 28 -35.19 24.53 -0.59
CA THR A 28 -36.10 25.70 -0.63
C THR A 28 -37.37 25.37 0.15
N PRO A 29 -37.68 26.11 1.25
CA PRO A 29 -38.80 25.78 2.13
C PRO A 29 -40.16 25.98 1.46
N PRO A 30 -41.19 25.22 1.88
CA PRO A 30 -42.56 25.44 1.43
C PRO A 30 -43.09 26.79 1.95
N THR A 31 -43.93 27.44 1.15
CA THR A 31 -44.56 28.72 1.50
C THR A 31 -45.80 28.58 2.39
N SER A 32 -46.32 27.36 2.57
CA SER A 32 -47.52 27.09 3.36
C SER A 32 -47.20 26.88 4.83
N THR A 33 -48.03 27.41 5.73
CA THR A 33 -47.91 27.20 7.19
C THR A 33 -48.00 25.71 7.56
N GLY A 34 -48.80 24.94 6.81
CA GLY A 34 -48.88 23.49 6.94
C GLY A 34 -47.59 22.78 6.54
N GLY A 35 -46.94 23.21 5.45
CA GLY A 35 -45.64 22.68 5.02
C GLY A 35 -44.53 22.96 6.02
N LEU A 36 -44.48 24.17 6.59
CA LEU A 36 -43.53 24.50 7.66
C LEU A 36 -43.71 23.62 8.91
N SER A 37 -44.97 23.35 9.28
CA SER A 37 -45.27 22.43 10.39
C SER A 37 -44.90 20.97 10.07
N CYS A 38 -45.02 20.57 8.80
CA CYS A 38 -44.59 19.26 8.30
C CYS A 38 -43.06 19.09 8.39
N LEU A 39 -42.27 20.13 8.10
CA LEU A 39 -40.81 20.07 8.20
C LEU A 39 -40.31 19.76 9.61
N ASN A 40 -40.97 20.24 10.67
CA ASN A 40 -40.62 19.88 12.05
C ASN A 40 -40.73 18.36 12.31
N ARG A 41 -41.66 17.68 11.62
CA ARG A 41 -41.79 16.22 11.70
C ARG A 41 -40.64 15.55 10.95
N CYS A 42 -40.26 16.06 9.78
CA CYS A 42 -39.09 15.55 9.04
C CYS A 42 -37.82 15.66 9.89
N GLU A 43 -37.58 16.80 10.54
CA GLU A 43 -36.42 16.95 11.43
C GLU A 43 -36.42 15.95 12.58
N THR A 44 -37.58 15.74 13.20
CA THR A 44 -37.72 14.77 14.30
C THR A 44 -37.45 13.35 13.80
N GLN A 45 -38.02 12.97 12.66
CA GLN A 45 -37.79 11.67 12.03
C GLN A 45 -36.31 11.44 11.70
N THR A 46 -35.63 12.44 11.16
CA THR A 46 -34.19 12.37 10.85
C THR A 46 -33.34 12.24 12.12
N ARG A 47 -33.67 12.98 13.19
CA ARG A 47 -32.99 12.82 14.48
C ARG A 47 -33.15 11.41 15.04
N THR A 48 -34.38 10.87 15.01
CA THR A 48 -34.65 9.50 15.44
C THR A 48 -33.90 8.47 14.58
N CYS A 49 -33.89 8.66 13.26
CA CYS A 49 -33.13 7.81 12.33
C CYS A 49 -31.64 7.80 12.66
N ASN A 50 -31.03 8.97 12.86
CA ASN A 50 -29.62 9.09 13.20
C ASN A 50 -29.30 8.42 14.53
N LEU A 51 -30.13 8.62 15.55
CA LEU A 51 -29.97 7.96 16.86
C LEU A 51 -30.05 6.44 16.73
N GLN A 52 -31.05 5.92 16.02
CA GLN A 52 -31.20 4.49 15.81
C GLN A 52 -30.02 3.90 15.04
N CYS A 53 -29.56 4.57 13.99
CA CYS A 53 -28.42 4.10 13.21
C CYS A 53 -27.14 4.05 14.06
N ASN A 54 -26.89 5.10 14.86
CA ASN A 54 -25.73 5.15 15.77
C ASN A 54 -25.78 4.03 16.80
N LEU A 55 -26.97 3.71 17.34
CA LEU A 55 -27.16 2.60 18.26
C LEU A 55 -26.89 1.24 17.58
N GLN A 56 -27.43 1.04 16.38
CA GLN A 56 -27.22 -0.20 15.62
C GLN A 56 -25.74 -0.38 15.26
N TYR A 57 -25.07 0.69 14.82
CA TYR A 57 -23.64 0.67 14.53
C TYR A 57 -22.80 0.40 15.80
N GLY A 58 -23.19 0.98 16.93
CA GLY A 58 -22.57 0.71 18.23
C GLY A 58 -22.70 -0.75 18.66
N GLN A 59 -23.89 -1.35 18.50
CA GLN A 59 -24.13 -2.77 18.77
C GLN A 59 -23.32 -3.66 17.83
N CYS A 60 -23.26 -3.33 16.55
CA CYS A 60 -22.45 -4.03 15.57
C CYS A 60 -20.96 -3.98 15.92
N SER A 61 -20.47 -2.79 16.30
CA SER A 61 -19.08 -2.58 16.72
C SER A 61 -18.73 -3.39 17.98
N ALA A 62 -19.64 -3.47 18.95
CA ALA A 62 -19.44 -4.30 20.14
C ALA A 62 -19.38 -5.80 19.77
N LYS A 63 -20.20 -6.26 18.83
CA LYS A 63 -20.14 -7.64 18.31
C LYS A 63 -18.82 -7.90 17.59
N ALA A 64 -18.34 -6.96 16.78
CA ALA A 64 -17.05 -7.04 16.11
C ALA A 64 -15.90 -7.19 17.12
N GLU A 65 -15.92 -6.44 18.22
CA GLU A 65 -14.93 -6.55 19.29
C GLU A 65 -14.96 -7.93 19.97
N GLN A 66 -16.15 -8.45 20.29
CA GLN A 66 -16.27 -9.79 20.89
C GLN A 66 -15.74 -10.88 19.96
N GLN A 67 -16.04 -10.78 18.67
CA GLN A 67 -15.51 -11.71 17.68
C GLN A 67 -13.98 -11.57 17.55
N ALA A 68 -13.45 -10.35 17.54
CA ALA A 68 -12.01 -10.11 17.53
C ALA A 68 -11.33 -10.73 18.75
N LYS A 69 -11.91 -10.60 19.96
CA LYS A 69 -11.40 -11.26 21.18
C LYS A 69 -11.36 -12.78 21.03
N ALA A 70 -12.38 -13.36 20.42
CA ALA A 70 -12.46 -14.81 20.20
C ALA A 70 -11.44 -15.31 19.17
N GLU A 71 -11.18 -14.55 18.10
CA GLU A 71 -10.25 -14.91 17.02
C GLU A 71 -8.78 -14.56 17.32
N LEU A 72 -8.54 -13.61 18.24
CA LEU A 72 -7.21 -13.06 18.51
C LEU A 72 -6.15 -14.12 18.89
N PRO A 73 -6.44 -15.14 19.72
CA PRO A 73 -5.44 -16.17 20.03
C PRO A 73 -4.95 -16.94 18.80
N ALA A 74 -5.86 -17.26 17.87
CA ALA A 74 -5.50 -17.93 16.62
C ALA A 74 -4.65 -17.01 15.73
N LYS A 75 -4.98 -15.72 15.66
CA LYS A 75 -4.19 -14.72 14.94
C LYS A 75 -2.80 -14.50 15.52
N LEU A 76 -2.66 -14.56 16.84
CA LEU A 76 -1.35 -14.49 17.50
C LEU A 76 -0.50 -15.73 17.18
N SER A 77 -1.10 -16.92 17.20
CA SER A 77 -0.39 -18.15 16.78
C SER A 77 0.08 -18.10 15.31
N GLU A 78 -0.77 -17.61 14.41
CA GLU A 78 -0.42 -17.36 13.00
C GLU A 78 0.71 -16.32 12.87
N TYR A 79 0.73 -15.31 13.73
CA TYR A 79 1.82 -14.34 13.78
C TYR A 79 3.13 -14.98 14.26
N ASP A 80 3.11 -15.79 15.33
CA ASP A 80 4.31 -16.41 15.89
C ASP A 80 4.98 -17.35 14.87
N THR A 81 4.20 -18.11 14.12
CA THR A 81 4.71 -18.98 13.05
C THR A 81 5.35 -18.20 11.91
N ARG A 82 4.72 -17.10 11.47
CA ARG A 82 5.28 -16.21 10.45
C ARG A 82 6.54 -15.49 10.94
N LEU A 83 6.56 -15.07 12.19
CA LEU A 83 7.73 -14.44 12.80
C LEU A 83 8.92 -15.41 12.85
N ALA A 84 8.69 -16.66 13.26
CA ALA A 84 9.73 -17.69 13.26
C ALA A 84 10.22 -18.05 11.85
N ALA A 85 9.34 -18.03 10.84
CA ALA A 85 9.76 -18.19 9.44
C ALA A 85 10.63 -17.01 8.97
N TRP A 86 10.20 -15.78 9.26
CA TRP A 86 10.94 -14.57 8.92
C TRP A 86 12.32 -14.52 9.60
N GLN A 87 12.40 -14.89 10.87
CA GLN A 87 13.67 -14.97 11.61
C GLN A 87 14.67 -15.91 10.93
N ARG A 88 14.22 -17.12 10.55
CA ARG A 88 15.06 -18.09 9.81
C ARG A 88 15.47 -17.59 8.42
N GLU A 89 14.60 -16.82 7.76
CA GLU A 89 14.93 -16.19 6.48
C GLU A 89 15.98 -15.09 6.64
N MET A 90 15.86 -14.28 7.69
CA MET A 90 16.83 -13.24 8.02
C MET A 90 18.20 -13.81 8.40
N GLU A 91 18.25 -14.92 9.14
CA GLU A 91 19.50 -15.60 9.46
C GLU A 91 20.21 -16.14 8.21
N ARG A 92 19.43 -16.70 7.26
CA ARG A 92 19.94 -17.14 5.95
C ARG A 92 20.48 -15.96 5.17
N TYR A 93 19.70 -14.88 5.04
CA TYR A 93 20.14 -13.65 4.38
C TYR A 93 21.43 -13.08 4.99
N GLN A 94 21.54 -13.02 6.33
CA GLN A 94 22.76 -12.55 6.99
C GLN A 94 23.97 -13.45 6.71
N THR A 95 23.75 -14.75 6.60
CA THR A 95 24.81 -15.71 6.28
C THR A 95 25.24 -15.58 4.84
N ASP A 96 24.29 -15.52 3.91
CA ASP A 96 24.56 -15.33 2.49
C ASP A 96 25.24 -13.99 2.22
N LEU A 97 24.84 -12.94 2.94
CA LEU A 97 25.48 -11.61 2.86
C LEU A 97 26.94 -11.67 3.29
N ARG A 98 27.28 -12.39 4.36
CA ARG A 98 28.68 -12.57 4.77
C ARG A 98 29.49 -13.30 3.70
N PHE A 99 28.94 -14.35 3.09
CA PHE A 99 29.62 -15.06 2.00
C PHE A 99 29.80 -14.15 0.78
N TYR A 100 28.76 -13.42 0.40
CA TYR A 100 28.80 -12.44 -0.68
C TYR A 100 29.87 -11.37 -0.44
N GLU A 101 29.94 -10.80 0.76
CA GLU A 101 30.96 -9.81 1.15
C GLU A 101 32.38 -10.39 1.11
N MET A 102 32.57 -11.63 1.57
CA MET A 102 33.86 -12.32 1.49
C MET A 102 34.28 -12.56 0.03
N GLU A 103 33.35 -12.98 -0.84
CA GLU A 103 33.63 -13.19 -2.25
C GLU A 103 33.98 -11.89 -2.97
N LEU A 104 33.26 -10.80 -2.68
CA LEU A 104 33.61 -9.47 -3.18
C LEU A 104 35.04 -9.09 -2.80
N ARG A 105 35.41 -9.26 -1.52
CA ARG A 105 36.78 -8.98 -1.06
C ARG A 105 37.83 -9.82 -1.76
N GLN A 106 37.57 -11.11 -1.97
CA GLN A 106 38.51 -11.97 -2.71
C GLN A 106 38.65 -11.55 -4.17
N ARG A 107 37.54 -11.16 -4.82
CA ARG A 107 37.55 -10.65 -6.20
C ARG A 107 38.36 -9.36 -6.31
N GLU A 108 38.21 -8.44 -5.36
CA GLU A 108 39.00 -7.22 -5.30
C GLU A 108 40.50 -7.50 -5.13
N LEU A 109 40.88 -8.41 -4.22
CA LEU A 109 42.27 -8.79 -4.01
C LEU A 109 42.89 -9.43 -5.25
N ARG A 110 42.17 -10.37 -5.89
CA ARG A 110 42.60 -11.01 -7.14
C ARG A 110 42.80 -9.98 -8.25
N GLN A 111 41.91 -8.99 -8.37
CA GLN A 111 42.06 -7.91 -9.34
C GLN A 111 43.30 -7.04 -9.05
N ARG A 112 43.59 -6.73 -7.77
CA ARG A 112 44.79 -5.98 -7.39
C ARG A 112 46.08 -6.75 -7.67
N GLU A 113 46.11 -8.03 -7.33
CA GLU A 113 47.25 -8.92 -7.59
C GLU A 113 47.49 -9.02 -9.10
N LEU A 114 46.44 -9.28 -9.88
CA LEU A 114 46.51 -9.27 -11.34
C LEU A 114 47.08 -7.93 -11.84
N GLN A 115 46.55 -6.80 -11.38
CA GLN A 115 47.03 -5.48 -11.80
C GLN A 115 48.50 -5.25 -11.43
N HIS A 116 48.94 -5.73 -10.27
CA HIS A 116 50.34 -5.66 -9.86
C HIS A 116 51.24 -6.52 -10.78
N ASP A 117 50.83 -7.75 -11.07
CA ASP A 117 51.56 -8.63 -11.97
C ASP A 117 51.63 -8.07 -13.39
N LEU A 118 50.55 -7.45 -13.87
CA LEU A 118 50.54 -6.74 -15.15
C LEU A 118 51.51 -5.55 -15.18
N ARG A 119 51.69 -4.82 -14.07
CA ARG A 119 52.70 -3.75 -13.97
C ARG A 119 54.12 -4.31 -13.95
N ARG A 120 54.32 -5.48 -13.36
CA ARG A 120 55.62 -6.16 -13.27
C ARG A 120 56.01 -6.81 -14.61
N LEU A 121 55.03 -7.31 -15.35
CA LEU A 121 55.15 -7.80 -16.72
C LEU A 121 55.15 -6.61 -17.70
N THR A 122 56.13 -5.72 -17.58
CA THR A 122 56.51 -4.89 -18.72
C THR A 122 57.03 -5.82 -19.80
N CYS A 123 56.22 -6.16 -20.81
CA CYS A 123 56.68 -6.88 -21.98
C CYS A 123 57.89 -6.12 -22.54
N ASP A 124 59.04 -6.79 -22.62
CA ASP A 124 60.29 -6.17 -23.01
C ASP A 124 60.12 -5.49 -24.37
N ARG A 125 60.68 -4.29 -24.50
CA ARG A 125 60.47 -3.37 -25.64
C ARG A 125 60.87 -3.96 -27.00
N ASP A 126 61.57 -5.10 -26.96
CA ASP A 126 62.12 -5.80 -28.11
C ASP A 126 61.20 -6.88 -28.69
N GLY A 127 60.03 -7.12 -28.08
CA GLY A 127 58.91 -7.82 -28.73
C GLY A 127 59.20 -9.27 -29.16
N LYS A 128 60.23 -9.92 -28.62
CA LYS A 128 60.57 -11.31 -28.95
C LYS A 128 60.00 -12.25 -27.91
N GLU A 129 58.77 -12.68 -28.16
CA GLU A 129 58.20 -13.97 -27.77
C GLU A 129 58.49 -14.45 -26.33
N SER A 130 58.20 -13.62 -25.32
CA SER A 130 58.06 -14.18 -23.98
C SER A 130 56.69 -14.86 -23.90
N ALA A 131 56.69 -16.19 -23.71
CA ALA A 131 55.50 -16.96 -23.33
C ALA A 131 54.75 -16.33 -22.12
N SER A 132 55.43 -15.47 -21.36
CA SER A 132 54.92 -14.63 -20.29
C SER A 132 53.80 -13.65 -20.70
N CYS A 133 53.77 -13.10 -21.92
CA CYS A 133 52.69 -12.16 -22.33
C CYS A 133 51.44 -12.90 -22.88
N LEU A 134 51.56 -14.16 -23.33
CA LEU A 134 50.45 -14.97 -23.85
C LEU A 134 49.53 -15.53 -22.75
N HIS A 135 50.01 -15.66 -21.52
CA HIS A 135 49.20 -16.12 -20.37
C HIS A 135 48.15 -15.10 -19.88
N HIS A 136 48.19 -13.87 -20.40
CA HIS A 136 47.35 -12.73 -19.98
C HIS A 136 45.86 -12.92 -20.29
N HIS A 137 45.53 -13.57 -21.40
CA HIS A 137 44.13 -13.64 -21.88
C HIS A 137 43.29 -14.68 -21.10
N SER A 138 43.91 -15.71 -20.52
CA SER A 138 43.21 -16.74 -19.74
C SER A 138 42.77 -16.27 -18.35
N LEU A 139 43.39 -15.21 -17.81
CA LEU A 139 43.10 -14.69 -16.46
C LEU A 139 41.80 -13.86 -16.40
N LEU A 140 41.32 -13.36 -17.53
CA LEU A 140 40.09 -12.55 -17.63
C LEU A 140 38.81 -13.39 -17.77
N ASN A 141 38.91 -14.66 -18.19
CA ASN A 141 37.76 -15.52 -18.51
C ASN A 141 37.09 -16.19 -17.30
N GLY A 142 37.55 -15.92 -16.07
CA GLY A 142 37.09 -16.61 -14.85
C GLY A 142 36.09 -15.85 -13.97
N MET A 143 35.60 -14.67 -14.37
CA MET A 143 34.72 -13.86 -13.52
C MET A 143 33.25 -14.22 -13.76
N THR A 144 32.75 -15.24 -13.07
CA THR A 144 31.30 -15.46 -12.93
C THR A 144 30.67 -14.25 -12.26
N LEU A 145 29.50 -13.80 -12.71
CA LEU A 145 28.78 -12.71 -12.05
C LEU A 145 28.39 -13.14 -10.63
N LEU A 146 28.73 -12.30 -9.64
CA LEU A 146 28.31 -12.51 -8.26
C LEU A 146 26.92 -11.90 -8.08
N ASN A 147 25.96 -12.72 -7.63
CA ASN A 147 24.59 -12.25 -7.38
C ASN A 147 24.45 -11.82 -5.93
N GLU A 148 23.90 -10.64 -5.71
CA GLU A 148 23.58 -10.14 -4.37
C GLU A 148 22.44 -10.97 -3.76
N PRO A 149 22.54 -11.38 -2.47
CA PRO A 149 21.50 -12.13 -1.81
C PRO A 149 20.22 -11.29 -1.66
N SER A 150 19.07 -11.93 -1.85
CA SER A 150 17.77 -11.27 -1.73
C SER A 150 17.37 -11.10 -0.27
N ARG A 151 17.00 -9.88 0.11
CA ARG A 151 16.51 -9.58 1.46
C ARG A 151 15.09 -10.15 1.65
N PRO A 152 14.79 -10.76 2.81
CA PRO A 152 13.43 -11.19 3.15
C PRO A 152 12.41 -10.05 3.11
N ASP A 153 11.15 -10.43 2.91
CA ASP A 153 10.02 -9.51 2.98
C ASP A 153 9.93 -8.79 4.33
N LYS A 154 9.11 -7.73 4.38
CA LYS A 154 8.91 -6.92 5.59
C LYS A 154 8.49 -7.76 6.79
N LEU A 155 8.98 -7.36 7.97
CA LEU A 155 8.64 -7.96 9.26
C LEU A 155 7.11 -8.09 9.41
N PRO A 156 6.59 -9.28 9.76
CA PRO A 156 5.16 -9.45 10.02
C PRO A 156 4.65 -8.48 11.09
N ALA A 157 3.50 -7.85 10.85
CA ALA A 157 2.87 -6.98 11.84
C ALA A 157 2.12 -7.81 12.88
N LYS A 158 2.33 -7.49 14.16
CA LYS A 158 1.63 -8.17 15.26
C LYS A 158 0.15 -7.76 15.28
N PRO A 159 -0.79 -8.73 15.24
CA PRO A 159 -2.20 -8.41 15.38
C PRO A 159 -2.49 -7.91 16.79
N THR A 160 -3.35 -6.89 16.89
CA THR A 160 -3.83 -6.32 18.14
C THR A 160 -5.34 -6.45 18.22
N LEU A 161 -5.90 -6.41 19.44
CA LEU A 161 -7.36 -6.42 19.58
C LEU A 161 -8.00 -5.24 18.83
N SER A 162 -7.38 -4.07 18.86
CA SER A 162 -7.90 -2.89 18.16
C SER A 162 -7.87 -3.06 16.63
N SER A 163 -6.76 -3.57 16.07
CA SER A 163 -6.65 -3.79 14.62
C SER A 163 -7.61 -4.86 14.13
N GLU A 164 -7.77 -5.96 14.87
CA GLU A 164 -8.73 -7.01 14.49
C GLU A 164 -10.18 -6.58 14.67
N THR A 165 -10.49 -5.80 15.71
CA THR A 165 -11.82 -5.20 15.89
C THR A 165 -12.15 -4.29 14.70
N ALA A 166 -11.22 -3.44 14.28
CA ALA A 166 -11.40 -2.57 13.12
C ALA A 166 -11.64 -3.39 11.85
N ARG A 167 -10.80 -4.39 11.58
CA ARG A 167 -10.94 -5.28 10.43
C ARG A 167 -12.31 -5.95 10.38
N ILE A 168 -12.77 -6.53 11.50
CA ILE A 168 -14.06 -7.22 11.56
C ILE A 168 -15.21 -6.23 11.41
N ARG A 169 -15.14 -5.08 12.09
CA ARG A 169 -16.15 -4.03 12.00
C ARG A 169 -16.32 -3.56 10.55
N ASP A 170 -15.24 -3.33 9.83
CA ASP A 170 -15.29 -2.87 8.43
C ASP A 170 -15.89 -3.93 7.49
N LEU A 171 -15.82 -5.23 7.86
CA LEU A 171 -16.41 -6.33 7.11
C LEU A 171 -17.91 -6.50 7.37
N ILE A 172 -18.38 -6.25 8.61
CA ILE A 172 -19.73 -6.63 9.04
C ILE A 172 -20.65 -5.44 9.35
N CYS A 173 -20.10 -4.26 9.59
CA CYS A 173 -20.87 -3.09 10.00
C CYS A 173 -21.00 -2.09 8.85
N SER A 174 -22.24 -1.83 8.43
CA SER A 174 -22.54 -0.74 7.52
C SER A 174 -22.64 0.57 8.29
N ASN A 175 -22.00 1.63 7.79
CA ASN A 175 -22.13 3.00 8.30
C ASN A 175 -23.05 3.88 7.44
N GLU A 176 -23.74 3.29 6.46
CA GLU A 176 -24.64 4.02 5.58
C GLU A 176 -26.02 4.20 6.23
N CYS A 177 -26.10 5.19 7.10
CA CYS A 177 -27.36 5.67 7.66
C CYS A 177 -28.09 6.48 6.58
N GLN A 178 -29.02 5.87 5.83
CA GLN A 178 -29.78 6.52 4.74
C GLN A 178 -30.73 7.66 5.21
N CYS A 179 -30.48 8.26 6.37
CA CYS A 179 -31.31 9.29 7.00
C CYS A 179 -31.38 10.58 6.18
N ASP A 180 -30.30 10.96 5.49
CA ASP A 180 -30.31 12.15 4.63
C ASP A 180 -31.20 11.95 3.39
N ALA A 181 -31.20 10.76 2.81
CA ALA A 181 -32.08 10.43 1.69
C ALA A 181 -33.56 10.47 2.13
N GLN A 182 -33.86 9.90 3.29
CA GLN A 182 -35.20 9.96 3.88
C GLN A 182 -35.61 11.40 4.19
N TYR A 183 -34.71 12.23 4.72
CA TYR A 183 -34.98 13.65 4.97
C TYR A 183 -35.33 14.39 3.69
N ARG A 184 -34.52 14.23 2.62
CA ARG A 184 -34.80 14.87 1.32
C ARG A 184 -36.16 14.48 0.77
N GLN A 185 -36.51 13.19 0.86
CA GLN A 185 -37.81 12.71 0.42
C GLN A 185 -38.96 13.32 1.24
N CYS A 186 -38.82 13.38 2.57
CA CYS A 186 -39.77 14.04 3.46
C CYS A 186 -39.90 15.54 3.16
N TYR A 187 -38.78 16.20 2.89
CA TYR A 187 -38.75 17.63 2.57
C TYR A 187 -39.57 17.93 1.31
N THR A 188 -39.42 17.11 0.26
CA THR A 188 -40.21 17.24 -0.97
C THR A 188 -41.69 16.93 -0.77
N SER A 189 -42.04 15.97 0.09
CA SER A 189 -43.45 15.63 0.34
C SER A 189 -44.19 16.69 1.17
N CYS A 190 -43.47 17.46 1.99
CA CYS A 190 -44.02 18.64 2.68
C CYS A 190 -44.21 19.86 1.77
N GLY A 191 -43.89 19.75 0.46
CA GLY A 191 -44.01 20.82 -0.52
C GLY A 191 -42.77 21.72 -0.63
N GLY A 192 -41.65 21.35 -0.02
CA GLY A 192 -40.35 22.00 -0.26
C GLY A 192 -39.71 21.49 -1.55
N ALA A 193 -38.70 22.21 -2.05
CA ALA A 193 -37.90 21.78 -3.19
C ALA A 193 -36.48 21.41 -2.77
N VAL A 194 -35.92 20.36 -3.36
CA VAL A 194 -34.53 19.92 -3.12
C VAL A 194 -33.81 19.87 -4.46
N LYS A 195 -32.75 20.66 -4.61
CA LYS A 195 -31.97 20.74 -5.85
C LYS A 195 -30.57 20.15 -5.63
N PRO A 196 -30.21 19.05 -6.32
CA PRO A 196 -28.85 18.53 -6.29
C PRO A 196 -27.91 19.42 -7.11
N TYR A 197 -26.68 19.59 -6.65
CA TYR A 197 -25.61 20.23 -7.40
C TYR A 197 -24.27 19.55 -7.11
N GLN A 198 -23.35 19.60 -8.08
CA GLN A 198 -22.01 19.08 -7.90
C GLN A 198 -21.14 20.16 -7.28
N PHE A 199 -20.56 19.87 -6.12
CA PHE A 199 -19.63 20.74 -5.42
C PHE A 199 -18.24 20.15 -5.50
N CYS A 200 -17.27 20.92 -6.00
CA CYS A 200 -15.91 20.44 -6.06
C CYS A 200 -15.26 20.50 -4.68
N VAL A 201 -14.70 19.38 -4.22
CA VAL A 201 -14.04 19.25 -2.92
C VAL A 201 -12.52 19.29 -3.07
N GLU A 202 -11.97 18.66 -4.12
CA GLU A 202 -10.51 18.60 -4.35
C GLU A 202 -10.14 18.87 -5.81
N ASN A 203 -8.93 19.42 -6.04
CA ASN A 203 -8.37 19.70 -7.37
C ASN A 203 -9.30 20.54 -8.27
N CYS A 204 -10.00 21.50 -7.67
CA CYS A 204 -11.00 22.30 -8.36
C CYS A 204 -10.36 23.23 -9.38
N PRO A 205 -10.97 23.37 -10.58
CA PRO A 205 -10.53 24.37 -11.54
C PRO A 205 -10.68 25.77 -10.92
N LYS A 206 -9.64 26.59 -11.05
CA LYS A 206 -9.65 28.00 -10.64
C LYS A 206 -10.40 28.86 -11.64
#